data_AF-A0A9D1KRV9-F1
#
_entry.id   AF-A0A9D1KRV9-F1
#
_cell.length_a   1.000
_cell.length_b   1.000
_cell.length_c   1.000
_cell.angle_alpha   90.00
_cell.angle_beta   90.00
_cell.angle_gamma   90.00
#
_symmetry.space_group_name_H-M   'P 1'
#
loop_
_entity.id
_entity.type
_entity.pdbx_description
1 polymer ?
#
loop_
_entity_poly.entity_id
_entity_poly.type
_entity_poly.pdbx_seq_one_letter_code
_entity_poly.pdbx_strand_id
1 'polypeptide(L)'
;MRMTVVLLAGFGGLVLLSLVLIGVFVWRDAKARGMNAAGWTLCAVFLPMFCGLALYLIARANRSADRCPGCRQRISPDFVICPFCGTELKLRCPSCKRTVESNWKLCPSCGTELPQRTPPVVEKKEHWLGWVLAMSILLPLMLIGMLAFSSPLDHGGFSTVQDGPHTIEELFALQPELAKDTALNEWLGECQEDGAYLLWDRQTLAGKDGEKETLVGYLCLRGYTDAELDSDGDANYWGRVGLKIDVTGTAEDGSEPVIWFIRLRADRVGKPVVTLNGNDENVVVEDLEDGQTLTDYIDFYLRAE
;
A
#
# COMPACT_ATOMS: atom_id res chain seq x y z
N MET A 1 -11.94 -15.77 10.43
CA MET A 1 -11.13 -14.58 10.82
C MET A 1 -10.16 -14.83 11.98
N ARG A 2 -10.56 -15.45 13.11
CA ARG A 2 -9.66 -15.65 14.26
C ARG A 2 -8.50 -16.63 14.02
N MET A 3 -8.75 -17.74 13.31
CA MET A 3 -7.73 -18.77 13.06
C MET A 3 -6.64 -18.31 12.09
N THR A 4 -7.00 -17.53 11.07
CA THR A 4 -6.05 -16.95 10.10
C THR A 4 -5.14 -15.91 10.74
N VAL A 5 -5.67 -15.08 11.65
CA VAL A 5 -4.88 -14.10 12.41
C VAL A 5 -3.86 -14.79 13.33
N VAL A 6 -4.26 -15.88 13.99
CA VAL A 6 -3.34 -16.66 14.86
C VAL A 6 -2.24 -17.34 14.06
N LEU A 7 -2.55 -17.89 12.87
CA LEU A 7 -1.56 -18.52 12.00
C LEU A 7 -0.57 -17.50 11.43
N LEU A 8 -1.04 -16.31 11.03
CA LEU A 8 -0.18 -15.22 10.54
C LEU A 8 0.72 -14.67 11.66
N ALA A 9 0.18 -14.49 12.86
CA ALA A 9 0.96 -14.06 14.03
C ALA A 9 2.01 -15.11 14.43
N GLY A 10 1.65 -16.39 14.41
CA GLY A 10 2.57 -17.50 14.69
C GLY A 10 3.70 -17.62 13.66
N PHE A 11 3.36 -17.49 12.36
CA PHE A 11 4.34 -17.49 11.29
C PHE A 11 5.29 -16.28 11.38
N GLY A 12 4.76 -15.09 11.62
CA GLY A 12 5.56 -13.89 11.85
C GLY A 12 6.52 -14.03 13.04
N GLY A 13 6.06 -14.63 14.14
CA GLY A 13 6.89 -14.92 15.31
C GLY A 13 8.03 -15.91 15.02
N LEU A 14 7.77 -16.96 14.24
CA LEU A 14 8.78 -17.95 13.86
C LEU A 14 9.86 -17.35 12.93
N VAL A 15 9.45 -16.51 11.98
CA VAL A 15 10.38 -15.75 11.12
C VAL A 15 11.24 -14.82 11.97
N LEU A 16 10.65 -14.05 12.87
CA LEU A 16 11.37 -13.14 13.75
C LEU A 16 12.39 -13.87 14.64
N LEU A 17 12.00 -15.01 15.24
CA LEU A 17 12.89 -15.85 16.02
C LEU A 17 14.09 -16.33 15.19
N SER A 18 13.85 -16.78 13.95
CA SER A 18 14.92 -17.23 13.06
C SER A 18 15.93 -16.12 12.71
N LEU A 19 15.46 -14.89 12.48
CA LEU A 19 16.32 -13.73 12.19
C LEU A 19 17.21 -13.36 13.39
N VAL A 20 16.65 -13.43 14.61
CA VAL A 20 17.41 -13.17 15.84
C VAL A 20 18.51 -14.22 16.02
N LEU A 21 18.21 -15.51 15.83
CA LEU A 21 19.20 -16.59 15.95
C LEU A 21 20.33 -16.45 14.92
N ILE A 22 19.99 -16.13 13.66
CA ILE A 22 20.98 -15.89 12.59
C ILE A 22 21.84 -14.68 12.92
N GLY A 23 21.24 -13.58 13.39
CA GLY A 23 21.97 -12.37 13.76
C GLY A 23 22.97 -12.62 14.90
N VAL A 24 22.55 -13.32 15.96
CA VAL A 24 23.43 -13.69 17.09
C VAL A 24 24.59 -14.59 16.63
N PHE A 25 24.31 -15.56 15.75
CA PHE A 25 25.32 -16.44 15.19
C PHE A 25 26.37 -15.66 14.38
N VAL A 26 25.92 -14.84 13.41
CA VAL A 26 26.82 -14.06 12.54
C VAL A 26 27.64 -13.06 13.35
N TRP A 27 27.04 -12.40 14.35
CA TRP A 27 27.75 -11.47 15.22
C TRP A 27 28.89 -12.16 15.99
N ARG A 28 28.61 -13.31 16.61
CA ARG A 28 29.62 -14.07 17.37
C ARG A 28 30.73 -14.59 16.45
N ASP A 29 30.40 -15.11 15.27
CA ASP A 29 31.39 -15.62 14.31
C ASP A 29 32.23 -14.49 13.70
N ALA A 30 31.62 -13.37 13.33
CA ALA A 30 32.33 -12.22 12.77
C ALA A 30 33.25 -11.55 13.80
N LYS A 31 32.82 -11.42 15.07
CA LYS A 31 33.64 -10.88 16.16
C LYS A 31 34.82 -11.80 16.49
N ALA A 32 34.62 -13.12 16.47
CA ALA A 32 35.70 -14.10 16.67
C ALA A 32 36.77 -14.02 15.57
N ARG A 33 36.43 -13.51 14.38
CA ARG A 33 37.31 -13.42 13.21
C ARG A 33 37.90 -12.02 12.97
N GLY A 34 37.67 -11.08 13.90
CA GLY A 34 38.16 -9.70 13.76
C GLY A 34 37.53 -8.93 12.56
N MET A 35 36.36 -9.36 12.09
CA MET A 35 35.61 -8.68 11.03
C MET A 35 34.70 -7.61 11.65
N ASN A 36 34.24 -6.64 10.85
CA ASN A 36 33.20 -5.71 11.28
C ASN A 36 31.88 -6.48 11.51
N ALA A 37 31.69 -6.93 12.75
CA ALA A 37 30.59 -7.81 13.13
C ALA A 37 29.23 -7.16 12.89
N ALA A 38 29.11 -5.85 13.14
CA ALA A 38 27.87 -5.12 12.92
C ALA A 38 27.45 -5.15 11.44
N GLY A 39 28.37 -4.87 10.52
CA GLY A 39 28.06 -4.85 9.08
C GLY A 39 27.60 -6.20 8.55
N TRP A 40 28.31 -7.28 8.90
CA TRP A 40 27.93 -8.63 8.45
C TRP A 40 26.64 -9.14 9.07
N THR A 41 26.38 -8.79 10.33
CA THR A 41 25.12 -9.12 11.01
C THR A 41 23.95 -8.39 10.37
N LEU A 42 24.13 -7.10 10.05
CA LEU A 42 23.13 -6.27 9.38
C LEU A 42 22.80 -6.82 7.99
N CYS A 43 23.82 -7.13 7.17
CA CYS A 43 23.59 -7.78 5.88
C CYS A 43 22.85 -9.12 6.02
N ALA A 44 23.20 -9.95 7.00
CA ALA A 44 22.58 -11.26 7.19
C ALA A 44 21.11 -11.20 7.63
N VAL A 45 20.73 -10.20 8.42
CA VAL A 45 19.35 -10.01 8.92
C VAL A 45 18.46 -9.29 7.91
N PHE A 46 19.01 -8.31 7.19
CA PHE A 46 18.22 -7.43 6.32
C PHE A 46 18.18 -7.87 4.85
N LEU A 47 19.09 -8.72 4.37
CA LEU A 47 18.94 -9.32 3.04
C LEU A 47 17.99 -10.52 3.13
N PRO A 48 16.78 -10.41 2.56
CA PRO A 48 15.76 -11.44 2.72
C PRO A 48 16.18 -12.75 2.04
N MET A 49 15.44 -13.82 2.36
CA MET A 49 15.58 -15.16 1.76
C MET A 49 16.94 -15.82 1.96
N PHE A 50 17.59 -15.65 3.12
CA PHE A 50 18.90 -16.23 3.43
C PHE A 50 20.05 -15.77 2.50
N CYS A 51 19.80 -14.86 1.56
CA CYS A 51 20.80 -14.32 0.65
C CYS A 51 21.93 -13.61 1.41
N GLY A 52 21.60 -12.90 2.51
CA GLY A 52 22.60 -12.26 3.36
C GLY A 52 23.54 -13.26 4.04
N LEU A 53 23.00 -14.39 4.50
CA LEU A 53 23.79 -15.48 5.08
C LEU A 53 24.65 -16.17 4.01
N ALA A 54 24.10 -16.41 2.82
CA ALA A 54 24.84 -17.00 1.70
C ALA A 54 26.02 -16.10 1.27
N LEU A 55 25.79 -14.79 1.13
CA LEU A 55 26.83 -13.81 0.83
C LEU A 55 27.89 -13.75 1.92
N TYR A 56 27.50 -13.80 3.20
CA TYR A 56 28.43 -13.89 4.33
C TYR A 56 29.34 -15.11 4.21
N LEU A 57 28.76 -16.29 3.92
CA LEU A 57 29.50 -17.54 3.80
C LEU A 57 30.43 -17.55 2.57
N ILE A 58 30.01 -16.97 1.44
CA ILE A 58 30.85 -16.84 0.24
C ILE A 58 32.01 -15.87 0.48
N ALA A 59 31.74 -14.72 1.08
CA ALA A 59 32.77 -13.73 1.41
C ALA A 59 33.77 -14.27 2.45
N ARG A 60 33.28 -15.07 3.41
CA ARG A 60 34.11 -15.84 4.33
C ARG A 60 35.00 -16.85 3.58
N ALA A 61 34.46 -17.58 2.61
CA ALA A 61 35.20 -18.61 1.87
C ALA A 61 36.31 -18.05 0.97
N ASN A 62 36.16 -16.83 0.44
CA ASN A 62 37.06 -16.26 -0.57
C ASN A 62 38.23 -15.43 0.01
N ARG A 63 38.39 -15.35 1.34
CA ARG A 63 39.50 -14.60 1.99
C ARG A 63 40.83 -15.35 2.05
N SER A 64 40.90 -16.60 1.60
CA SER A 64 42.12 -17.43 1.63
C SER A 64 43.08 -17.19 0.44
N ALA A 65 42.80 -16.23 -0.44
CA ALA A 65 43.71 -15.85 -1.52
C ALA A 65 44.55 -14.63 -1.14
N ASP A 66 45.65 -14.85 -0.41
CA ASP A 66 46.62 -13.80 -0.11
C ASP A 66 47.21 -13.25 -1.43
N ARG A 67 47.31 -11.92 -1.52
CA ARG A 67 47.94 -11.23 -2.65
C ARG A 67 49.27 -10.65 -2.20
N CYS A 68 50.28 -10.72 -3.06
CA CYS A 68 51.59 -10.14 -2.77
C CYS A 68 51.47 -8.61 -2.57
N PRO A 69 52.00 -8.02 -1.49
CA PRO A 69 51.94 -6.58 -1.25
C PRO A 69 52.79 -5.77 -2.25
N GLY A 70 53.81 -6.38 -2.85
CA GLY A 70 54.67 -5.73 -3.85
C GLY A 70 54.02 -5.67 -5.24
N CYS A 71 53.57 -6.82 -5.76
CA CYS A 71 53.09 -6.93 -7.15
C CYS A 71 51.59 -7.21 -7.31
N ARG A 72 50.84 -7.47 -6.22
CA ARG A 72 49.40 -7.80 -6.18
C ARG A 72 48.96 -9.10 -6.88
N GLN A 73 49.90 -9.93 -7.32
CA GLN A 73 49.62 -11.29 -7.80
C GLN A 73 49.11 -12.18 -6.67
N ARG A 74 48.22 -13.12 -6.99
CA ARG A 74 47.78 -14.16 -6.05
C ARG A 74 48.95 -15.09 -5.73
N ILE A 75 49.14 -15.35 -4.45
CA ILE A 75 50.23 -16.18 -3.92
C ILE A 75 49.64 -17.17 -2.91
N SER A 76 50.21 -18.36 -2.83
CA SER A 76 49.90 -19.30 -1.75
C SER A 76 50.47 -18.75 -0.43
N PRO A 77 49.76 -18.90 0.70
CA PRO A 77 50.28 -18.55 2.04
C PRO A 77 51.55 -19.32 2.42
N ASP A 78 51.91 -20.39 1.69
CA ASP A 78 53.11 -21.19 1.97
C ASP A 78 54.41 -20.51 1.51
N PHE A 79 54.34 -19.60 0.54
CA PHE A 79 55.54 -18.98 -0.04
C PHE A 79 56.26 -18.05 0.94
N VAL A 80 57.58 -18.22 1.05
CA VAL A 80 58.46 -17.36 1.87
C VAL A 80 58.86 -16.09 1.09
N ILE A 81 59.00 -16.21 -0.23
CA ILE A 81 59.35 -15.13 -1.16
C ILE A 81 58.39 -15.21 -2.34
N CYS A 82 57.90 -14.06 -2.80
CA CYS A 82 57.02 -14.02 -3.96
C CYS A 82 57.79 -14.42 -5.24
N PRO A 83 57.33 -15.43 -5.99
CA PRO A 83 58.02 -15.89 -7.20
C PRO A 83 57.96 -14.87 -8.36
N PHE A 84 57.03 -13.92 -8.31
CA PHE A 84 56.81 -12.94 -9.38
C PHE A 84 57.61 -11.64 -9.23
N CYS A 85 57.99 -11.27 -8.00
CA CYS A 85 58.66 -9.98 -7.74
C CYS A 85 59.76 -10.03 -6.69
N GLY A 86 60.05 -11.20 -6.12
CA GLY A 86 61.09 -11.36 -5.11
C GLY A 86 60.79 -10.72 -3.75
N THR A 87 59.59 -10.15 -3.54
CA THR A 87 59.22 -9.58 -2.24
C THR A 87 59.18 -10.69 -1.18
N GLU A 88 59.91 -10.50 -0.07
CA GLU A 88 59.82 -11.40 1.08
C GLU A 88 58.45 -11.31 1.74
N LEU A 89 57.77 -12.45 1.83
CA LEU A 89 56.40 -12.57 2.34
C LEU A 89 56.38 -12.97 3.82
N LYS A 90 57.39 -13.71 4.28
CA LYS A 90 57.55 -14.16 5.67
C LYS A 90 58.84 -13.60 6.26
N LEU A 91 58.79 -13.19 7.53
CA LEU A 91 59.98 -12.71 8.24
C LEU A 91 60.94 -13.87 8.54
N ARG A 92 62.23 -13.56 8.59
CA ARG A 92 63.27 -14.47 9.11
C ARG A 92 63.86 -13.88 10.38
N CYS A 93 64.15 -14.75 11.35
CA CYS A 93 64.84 -14.34 12.56
C CYS A 93 66.26 -13.83 12.21
N PRO A 94 66.68 -12.65 12.71
CA PRO A 94 68.02 -12.12 12.43
C PRO A 94 69.14 -12.97 13.05
N SER A 95 68.86 -13.70 14.14
CA SER A 95 69.85 -14.53 14.83
C SER A 95 69.95 -15.93 14.22
N CYS A 96 68.86 -16.70 14.16
CA CYS A 96 68.88 -18.10 13.72
C CYS A 96 68.49 -18.32 12.24
N LYS A 97 68.12 -17.27 11.51
CA LYS A 97 67.67 -17.29 10.10
C LYS A 97 66.45 -18.16 9.78
N ARG A 98 65.80 -18.74 10.79
CA ARG A 98 64.58 -19.54 10.62
C ARG A 98 63.40 -18.63 10.27
N THR A 99 62.50 -19.10 9.41
CA THR A 99 61.26 -18.41 9.05
C THR A 99 60.34 -18.34 10.25
N VAL A 100 59.79 -17.15 10.51
CA VAL A 100 58.94 -16.84 11.67
C VAL A 100 57.70 -16.09 11.19
N GLU A 101 56.59 -16.26 11.90
CA GLU A 101 55.36 -15.51 11.61
C GLU A 101 55.51 -14.04 12.02
N SER A 102 54.86 -13.14 11.28
CA SER A 102 54.99 -11.69 11.48
C SER A 102 54.31 -11.16 12.75
N ASN A 103 53.41 -11.94 13.34
CA ASN A 103 52.71 -11.62 14.60
C ASN A 103 53.49 -12.07 15.85
N TRP A 104 54.65 -12.73 15.71
CA TRP A 104 55.42 -13.23 16.85
C TRP A 104 56.41 -12.18 17.36
N LYS A 105 56.50 -12.05 18.69
CA LYS A 105 57.43 -11.12 19.37
C LYS A 105 58.82 -11.72 19.58
N LEU A 106 58.89 -13.02 19.81
CA LEU A 106 60.11 -13.76 20.09
C LEU A 106 60.22 -14.95 19.13
N CYS A 107 61.43 -15.28 18.71
CA CYS A 107 61.67 -16.49 17.93
C CYS A 107 61.52 -17.73 18.83
N PRO A 108 60.68 -18.72 18.49
CA PRO A 108 60.51 -19.92 19.33
C PRO A 108 61.72 -20.83 19.34
N SER A 109 62.65 -20.67 18.39
CA SER A 109 63.84 -21.52 18.29
C SER A 109 65.05 -20.97 19.04
N CYS A 110 65.18 -19.64 19.17
CA CYS A 110 66.36 -19.02 19.75
C CYS A 110 66.06 -17.90 20.76
N GLY A 111 64.79 -17.55 20.99
CA GLY A 111 64.39 -16.53 21.95
C GLY A 111 64.70 -15.09 21.54
N THR A 112 65.30 -14.84 20.37
CA THR A 112 65.62 -13.49 19.92
C THR A 112 64.36 -12.70 19.59
N GLU A 113 64.32 -11.43 20.02
CA GLU A 113 63.27 -10.48 19.66
C GLU A 113 63.22 -10.25 18.15
N LEU A 114 62.00 -10.33 17.60
CA LEU A 114 61.76 -10.17 16.18
C LEU A 114 61.37 -8.72 15.87
N PRO A 115 61.90 -8.12 14.78
CA PRO A 115 61.49 -6.79 14.36
C PRO A 115 60.00 -6.81 14.01
N GLN A 116 59.19 -6.08 14.80
CA GLN A 116 57.76 -5.97 14.59
C GLN A 116 57.49 -5.23 13.27
N ARG A 117 57.06 -5.93 12.22
CA ARG A 117 56.35 -5.27 11.12
C ARG A 117 54.90 -5.15 11.55
N THR A 118 54.48 -3.97 11.97
CA THR A 118 53.05 -3.65 12.02
C THR A 118 52.56 -3.64 10.58
N PRO A 119 51.76 -4.61 10.11
CA PRO A 119 51.19 -4.49 8.78
C PRO A 119 50.32 -3.22 8.75
N PRO A 120 50.41 -2.39 7.71
CA PRO A 120 49.55 -1.22 7.61
C PRO A 120 48.09 -1.71 7.62
N VAL A 121 47.33 -1.30 8.64
CA VAL A 121 45.88 -1.50 8.66
C VAL A 121 45.32 -0.63 7.54
N VAL A 122 45.10 -1.23 6.37
CA VAL A 122 44.41 -0.55 5.27
C VAL A 122 42.94 -0.45 5.67
N GLU A 123 42.59 0.65 6.33
CA GLU A 123 41.21 0.99 6.68
C GLU A 123 40.46 1.33 5.39
N LYS A 124 39.91 0.29 4.74
CA LYS A 124 39.17 0.46 3.49
C LYS A 124 37.79 1.05 3.82
N LYS A 125 37.64 2.37 3.66
CA LYS A 125 36.36 3.07 3.80
C LYS A 125 35.42 2.67 2.66
N GLU A 126 34.63 1.64 2.89
CA GLU A 126 33.75 1.04 1.88
C GLU A 126 32.49 1.90 1.68
N HIS A 127 32.57 2.94 0.83
CA HIS A 127 31.45 3.86 0.57
C HIS A 127 30.20 3.15 -0.01
N TRP A 128 30.40 2.03 -0.71
CA TRP A 128 29.33 1.23 -1.29
C TRP A 128 28.43 0.57 -0.22
N LEU A 129 28.96 0.33 0.98
CA LEU A 129 28.23 -0.26 2.10
C LEU A 129 27.10 0.67 2.58
N GLY A 130 27.31 1.99 2.55
CA GLY A 130 26.28 2.96 2.93
C GLY A 130 25.09 2.99 1.96
N TRP A 131 25.36 2.87 0.66
CA TRP A 131 24.32 2.85 -0.38
C TRP A 131 23.49 1.57 -0.35
N VAL A 132 24.14 0.43 -0.10
CA VAL A 132 23.45 -0.86 0.07
C VAL A 132 22.51 -0.82 1.27
N LEU A 133 22.93 -0.19 2.38
CA LEU A 133 22.08 -0.02 3.57
C LEU A 133 20.88 0.91 3.32
N ALA A 134 21.10 2.05 2.67
CA ALA A 134 20.01 2.97 2.33
C ALA A 134 18.96 2.31 1.42
N MET A 135 19.40 1.61 0.37
CA MET A 135 18.49 0.90 -0.55
C MET A 135 17.76 -0.26 0.14
N SER A 136 18.41 -0.96 1.06
CA SER A 136 17.78 -2.05 1.83
C SER A 136 16.72 -1.57 2.83
N ILE A 137 16.72 -0.29 3.20
CA ILE A 137 15.71 0.33 4.07
C ILE A 137 14.61 0.99 3.23
N LEU A 138 14.98 1.69 2.15
CA LEU A 138 14.03 2.41 1.29
C LEU A 138 13.13 1.48 0.48
N LEU A 139 13.66 0.37 -0.04
CA LEU A 139 12.88 -0.58 -0.84
C LEU A 139 11.73 -1.24 -0.04
N PRO A 140 11.95 -1.79 1.17
CA PRO A 140 10.84 -2.32 1.96
C PRO A 140 9.90 -1.22 2.47
N LEU A 141 10.39 -0.01 2.81
CA LEU A 141 9.52 1.12 3.16
C LEU A 141 8.61 1.53 1.99
N MET A 142 9.14 1.52 0.77
CA MET A 142 8.39 1.79 -0.45
C MET A 142 7.35 0.70 -0.72
N LEU A 143 7.70 -0.58 -0.54
CA LEU A 143 6.75 -1.70 -0.69
C LEU A 143 5.67 -1.71 0.39
N ILE A 144 6.02 -1.42 1.64
CA ILE A 144 5.05 -1.26 2.74
C ILE A 144 4.14 -0.06 2.48
N GLY A 145 4.69 1.06 2.00
CA GLY A 145 3.91 2.21 1.58
C GLY A 145 2.97 1.87 0.42
N MET A 146 3.44 1.12 -0.57
CA MET A 146 2.65 0.68 -1.72
C MET A 146 1.54 -0.30 -1.32
N LEU A 147 1.80 -1.22 -0.38
CA LEU A 147 0.81 -2.14 0.17
C LEU A 147 -0.20 -1.46 1.10
N ALA A 148 0.24 -0.45 1.87
CA ALA A 148 -0.66 0.40 2.67
C ALA A 148 -1.51 1.30 1.75
N PHE A 149 -1.00 1.66 0.58
CA PHE A 149 -1.71 2.45 -0.42
C PHE A 149 -2.66 1.61 -1.29
N SER A 150 -2.37 0.32 -1.48
CA SER A 150 -3.23 -0.63 -2.23
C SER A 150 -4.12 -1.50 -1.34
N SER A 151 -4.08 -1.30 -0.02
CA SER A 151 -5.13 -1.82 0.85
C SER A 151 -6.41 -1.09 0.47
N PRO A 152 -7.45 -1.76 -0.05
CA PRO A 152 -8.75 -1.14 -0.08
C PRO A 152 -9.06 -0.87 1.39
N LEU A 153 -9.06 0.40 1.81
CA LEU A 153 -9.94 0.82 2.90
C LEU A 153 -11.27 0.14 2.59
N ASP A 154 -11.81 -0.67 3.49
CA ASP A 154 -13.14 -1.25 3.31
C ASP A 154 -14.06 -0.11 2.85
N HIS A 155 -14.41 -0.09 1.56
CA HIS A 155 -15.38 0.85 1.03
C HIS A 155 -16.67 0.32 1.66
N GLY A 156 -17.15 1.02 2.69
CA GLY A 156 -18.35 0.66 3.42
C GLY A 156 -19.42 0.22 2.43
N GLY A 157 -19.98 -0.97 2.64
CA GLY A 157 -20.97 -1.55 1.74
C GLY A 157 -22.06 -0.53 1.45
N PHE A 158 -22.19 -0.19 0.18
CA PHE A 158 -23.17 0.75 -0.34
C PHE A 158 -24.28 -0.05 -1.05
N SER A 159 -25.53 0.42 -0.99
CA SER A 159 -26.64 -0.12 -1.76
C SER A 159 -27.45 1.01 -2.42
N THR A 160 -27.54 0.99 -3.74
CA THR A 160 -28.51 1.81 -4.49
C THR A 160 -29.82 1.05 -4.65
N VAL A 161 -30.93 1.75 -4.52
CA VAL A 161 -32.22 1.29 -5.06
C VAL A 161 -32.76 2.37 -5.98
N GLN A 162 -33.33 1.93 -7.10
CA GLN A 162 -33.90 2.78 -8.13
C GLN A 162 -35.25 2.19 -8.52
N ASP A 163 -36.25 3.06 -8.70
CA ASP A 163 -37.59 2.67 -9.18
C ASP A 163 -38.12 3.70 -10.18
N GLY A 164 -38.74 3.23 -11.25
CA GLY A 164 -39.20 4.06 -12.40
C GLY A 164 -38.73 3.54 -13.77
N PRO A 165 -39.03 4.26 -14.87
CA PRO A 165 -39.73 5.55 -14.91
C PRO A 165 -41.22 5.43 -14.58
N HIS A 166 -41.74 6.42 -13.85
CA HIS A 166 -43.18 6.63 -13.64
C HIS A 166 -43.59 8.00 -14.13
N THR A 167 -44.82 8.16 -14.61
CA THR A 167 -45.39 9.50 -14.80
C THR A 167 -45.73 10.14 -13.44
N ILE A 168 -45.91 11.46 -13.40
CA ILE A 168 -46.31 12.17 -12.17
C ILE A 168 -47.61 11.59 -11.60
N GLU A 169 -48.59 11.32 -12.47
CA GLU A 169 -49.89 10.76 -12.06
C GLU A 169 -49.74 9.34 -11.49
N GLU A 170 -48.93 8.49 -12.12
CA GLU A 170 -48.65 7.14 -11.65
C GLU A 170 -47.93 7.16 -10.30
N LEU A 171 -46.95 8.04 -10.12
CA LEU A 171 -46.19 8.17 -8.88
C LEU A 171 -47.11 8.53 -7.70
N PHE A 172 -48.00 9.50 -7.88
CA PHE A 172 -48.97 9.90 -6.86
C PHE A 172 -50.09 8.86 -6.66
N ALA A 173 -50.44 8.11 -7.69
CA ALA A 173 -51.36 6.98 -7.56
C ALA A 173 -50.74 5.84 -6.72
N LEU A 174 -49.44 5.58 -6.88
CA LEU A 174 -48.70 4.57 -6.13
C LEU A 174 -48.49 4.97 -4.67
N GLN A 175 -48.16 6.24 -4.40
CA GLN A 175 -47.90 6.76 -3.06
C GLN A 175 -48.65 8.10 -2.82
N PRO A 176 -49.90 8.05 -2.33
CA PRO A 176 -50.71 9.25 -2.09
C PRO A 176 -50.14 10.19 -1.01
N GLU A 177 -49.28 9.67 -0.14
CA GLU A 177 -48.57 10.48 0.86
C GLU A 177 -47.55 11.41 0.21
N LEU A 178 -46.97 11.01 -0.93
CA LEU A 178 -46.00 11.82 -1.66
C LEU A 178 -46.65 13.08 -2.24
N ALA A 179 -47.94 13.00 -2.62
CA ALA A 179 -48.71 14.16 -3.07
C ALA A 179 -48.91 15.23 -1.98
N LYS A 180 -48.65 14.91 -0.70
CA LYS A 180 -48.70 15.88 0.41
C LYS A 180 -47.34 16.53 0.69
N ASP A 181 -46.26 16.02 0.11
CA ASP A 181 -44.91 16.56 0.25
C ASP A 181 -44.83 17.90 -0.49
N THR A 182 -44.80 19.00 0.27
CA THR A 182 -44.86 20.34 -0.31
C THR A 182 -43.60 20.67 -1.10
N ALA A 183 -42.44 20.23 -0.61
CA ALA A 183 -41.15 20.49 -1.26
C ALA A 183 -41.06 19.79 -2.61
N LEU A 184 -41.46 18.52 -2.68
CA LEU A 184 -41.46 17.78 -3.94
C LEU A 184 -42.45 18.40 -4.94
N ASN A 185 -43.65 18.75 -4.51
CA ASN A 185 -44.66 19.33 -5.42
C ASN A 185 -44.25 20.69 -5.97
N GLU A 186 -43.60 21.53 -5.15
CA GLU A 186 -43.07 22.83 -5.58
C GLU A 186 -41.97 22.63 -6.64
N TRP A 187 -41.01 21.75 -6.35
CA TRP A 187 -39.92 21.39 -7.27
C TRP A 187 -40.40 20.76 -8.58
N LEU A 188 -41.42 19.89 -8.55
CA LEU A 188 -42.02 19.32 -9.77
C LEU A 188 -42.61 20.41 -10.68
N GLY A 189 -43.02 21.55 -10.12
CA GLY A 189 -43.47 22.71 -10.87
C GLY A 189 -42.35 23.45 -11.60
N GLU A 190 -41.09 23.26 -11.20
CA GLU A 190 -39.90 23.87 -11.80
C GLU A 190 -39.36 23.07 -12.99
N CYS A 191 -39.73 21.79 -13.11
CA CYS A 191 -39.39 20.89 -14.20
C CYS A 191 -40.16 21.22 -15.51
N GLN A 192 -39.97 22.43 -16.04
CA GLN A 192 -40.71 22.96 -17.19
C GLN A 192 -39.94 22.86 -18.52
N GLU A 193 -38.63 23.05 -18.49
CA GLU A 193 -37.77 23.01 -19.68
C GLU A 193 -37.17 21.62 -19.90
N ASP A 194 -36.76 21.32 -21.12
CA ASP A 194 -36.16 20.04 -21.48
C ASP A 194 -34.81 19.84 -20.78
N GLY A 195 -34.68 18.76 -20.02
CA GLY A 195 -33.51 18.51 -19.18
C GLY A 195 -33.74 17.45 -18.11
N ALA A 196 -32.71 17.23 -17.31
CA ALA A 196 -32.72 16.32 -16.17
C ALA A 196 -32.59 17.12 -14.86
N TYR A 197 -33.56 16.96 -13.97
CA TYR A 197 -33.64 17.67 -12.70
C TYR A 197 -33.57 16.64 -11.57
N LEU A 198 -32.64 16.79 -10.63
CA LEU A 198 -32.51 15.96 -9.45
C LEU A 198 -32.74 16.79 -8.19
N LEU A 199 -33.77 16.43 -7.42
CA LEU A 199 -33.93 16.88 -6.04
C LEU A 199 -33.47 15.77 -5.10
N TRP A 200 -32.61 16.09 -4.14
CA TRP A 200 -32.14 15.10 -3.16
C TRP A 200 -31.99 15.69 -1.76
N ASP A 201 -31.99 14.81 -0.78
CA ASP A 201 -31.82 15.12 0.64
C ASP A 201 -30.97 14.03 1.32
N ARG A 202 -30.23 14.42 2.35
CA ARG A 202 -29.43 13.50 3.18
C ARG A 202 -30.13 13.25 4.52
N GLN A 203 -30.58 12.01 4.69
CA GLN A 203 -31.25 11.56 5.91
C GLN A 203 -30.41 10.53 6.66
N THR A 204 -30.72 10.32 7.93
CA THR A 204 -30.20 9.17 8.70
C THR A 204 -31.34 8.21 8.94
N LEU A 205 -31.28 7.03 8.31
CA LEU A 205 -32.35 6.03 8.36
C LEU A 205 -31.86 4.77 9.06
N ALA A 206 -32.71 4.20 9.90
CA ALA A 206 -32.44 2.92 10.55
C ALA A 206 -32.56 1.77 9.53
N GLY A 207 -31.57 0.87 9.52
CA GLY A 207 -31.57 -0.35 8.72
C GLY A 207 -31.17 -1.57 9.54
N LYS A 208 -31.15 -2.75 8.88
CA LYS A 208 -30.74 -4.03 9.50
C LYS A 208 -29.31 -3.97 10.07
N ASP A 209 -28.43 -3.18 9.46
CA ASP A 209 -27.03 -3.02 9.86
C ASP A 209 -26.78 -1.80 10.76
N GLY A 210 -27.85 -1.20 11.33
CA GLY A 210 -27.79 0.02 12.14
C GLY A 210 -28.23 1.27 11.38
N GLU A 211 -28.05 2.42 12.03
CA GLU A 211 -28.32 3.73 11.42
C GLU A 211 -27.21 4.07 10.42
N LYS A 212 -27.59 4.39 9.19
CA LYS A 212 -26.68 4.82 8.12
C LYS A 212 -27.17 6.10 7.46
N GLU A 213 -26.22 6.89 6.97
CA GLU A 213 -26.55 8.02 6.10
C GLU A 213 -27.20 7.47 4.82
N THR A 214 -28.32 8.05 4.43
CA THR A 214 -29.09 7.68 3.25
C THR A 214 -29.39 8.92 2.43
N LEU A 215 -28.97 8.91 1.17
CA LEU A 215 -29.43 9.84 0.16
C LEU A 215 -30.80 9.36 -0.31
N VAL A 216 -31.77 10.26 -0.30
CA VAL A 216 -33.10 10.07 -0.90
C VAL A 216 -33.25 11.14 -1.96
N GLY A 217 -33.66 10.78 -3.17
CA GLY A 217 -33.83 11.75 -4.25
C GLY A 217 -34.83 11.32 -5.31
N TYR A 218 -35.34 12.33 -6.02
CA TYR A 218 -36.25 12.18 -7.15
C TYR A 218 -35.63 12.85 -8.37
N LEU A 219 -35.58 12.12 -9.48
CA LEU A 219 -35.04 12.61 -10.74
C LEU A 219 -36.18 12.76 -11.75
N CYS A 220 -36.43 13.96 -12.22
CA CYS A 220 -37.39 14.27 -13.27
C CYS A 220 -36.66 14.49 -14.59
N LEU A 221 -37.09 13.80 -15.64
CA LEU A 221 -36.58 13.97 -17.00
C LEU A 221 -37.71 14.43 -17.92
N ARG A 222 -37.45 15.47 -18.72
CA ARG A 222 -38.41 16.06 -19.65
C ARG A 222 -37.75 16.32 -21.00
N GLY A 223 -38.47 16.10 -22.10
CA GLY A 223 -37.95 16.31 -23.45
C GLY A 223 -37.17 15.12 -24.00
N TYR A 224 -37.28 13.95 -23.34
CA TYR A 224 -36.58 12.72 -23.73
C TYR A 224 -37.49 11.50 -23.62
N THR A 225 -37.35 10.58 -24.57
CA THR A 225 -38.00 9.27 -24.61
C THR A 225 -36.97 8.14 -24.53
N ASP A 226 -37.46 6.91 -24.31
CA ASP A 226 -36.65 5.70 -24.14
C ASP A 226 -35.50 5.87 -23.13
N ALA A 227 -35.80 6.58 -22.04
CA ALA A 227 -34.80 6.94 -21.06
C ALA A 227 -34.41 5.75 -20.18
N GLU A 228 -33.13 5.41 -20.18
CA GLU A 228 -32.50 4.44 -19.29
C GLU A 228 -31.65 5.20 -18.26
N LEU A 229 -31.63 4.69 -17.03
CA LEU A 229 -30.94 5.30 -15.92
C LEU A 229 -29.96 4.29 -15.33
N ASP A 230 -28.68 4.60 -15.42
CA ASP A 230 -27.60 3.85 -14.78
C ASP A 230 -27.11 4.61 -13.54
N SER A 231 -26.81 3.90 -12.45
CA SER A 231 -26.17 4.53 -11.31
C SER A 231 -25.04 3.71 -10.72
N ASP A 232 -24.00 4.44 -10.32
CA ASP A 232 -22.83 3.89 -9.68
C ASP A 232 -22.49 4.65 -8.39
N GLY A 233 -22.00 3.91 -7.40
CA GLY A 233 -21.56 4.44 -6.13
C GLY A 233 -20.04 4.60 -6.11
N ASP A 234 -19.56 5.84 -6.25
CA ASP A 234 -18.12 6.14 -6.25
C ASP A 234 -17.67 6.68 -4.88
N ALA A 235 -16.83 5.91 -4.18
CA ALA A 235 -16.24 6.36 -2.92
C ALA A 235 -15.01 7.24 -3.16
N ASN A 236 -14.97 8.40 -2.52
CA ASN A 236 -13.80 9.27 -2.55
C ASN A 236 -12.76 8.90 -1.49
N TYR A 237 -11.58 9.52 -1.57
CA TYR A 237 -10.46 9.31 -0.62
C TYR A 237 -10.83 9.52 0.87
N TRP A 238 -11.89 10.27 1.15
CA TRP A 238 -12.39 10.56 2.51
C TRP A 238 -13.45 9.56 2.98
N GLY A 239 -13.73 8.53 2.19
CA GLY A 239 -14.73 7.50 2.47
C GLY A 239 -16.17 7.98 2.34
N ARG A 240 -16.44 9.10 1.63
CA ARG A 240 -17.81 9.48 1.25
C ARG A 240 -18.15 8.83 -0.08
N VAL A 241 -19.30 8.18 -0.16
CA VAL A 241 -19.82 7.57 -1.38
C VAL A 241 -20.71 8.58 -2.09
N GLY A 242 -20.23 9.10 -3.22
CA GLY A 242 -21.04 9.88 -4.14
C GLY A 242 -21.88 8.96 -5.01
N LEU A 243 -23.07 9.41 -5.39
CA LEU A 243 -23.92 8.70 -6.33
C LEU A 243 -23.75 9.34 -7.70
N LYS A 244 -23.26 8.60 -8.69
CA LYS A 244 -23.22 9.02 -10.07
C LYS A 244 -24.43 8.44 -10.79
N ILE A 245 -25.21 9.29 -11.45
CA ILE A 245 -26.40 8.90 -12.21
C ILE A 245 -26.16 9.30 -13.66
N ASP A 246 -26.21 8.35 -14.58
CA ASP A 246 -26.15 8.61 -16.02
C ASP A 246 -27.50 8.27 -16.64
N VAL A 247 -28.15 9.28 -17.21
CA VAL A 247 -29.42 9.12 -17.91
C VAL A 247 -29.13 9.15 -19.39
N THR A 248 -29.51 8.09 -20.10
CA THR A 248 -29.44 8.05 -21.57
C THR A 248 -30.84 8.08 -22.14
N GLY A 249 -31.13 8.98 -23.07
CA GLY A 249 -32.45 9.11 -23.67
C GLY A 249 -32.42 9.84 -25.00
N THR A 250 -33.44 9.61 -25.83
CA THR A 250 -33.59 10.25 -27.14
C THR A 250 -34.38 11.55 -27.02
N ALA A 251 -33.80 12.67 -27.47
CA ALA A 251 -34.49 13.96 -27.40
C ALA A 251 -35.76 13.95 -28.28
N GLU A 252 -36.91 14.20 -27.65
CA GLU A 252 -38.22 14.25 -28.28
C GLU A 252 -39.06 15.37 -27.66
N ASP A 253 -39.35 16.38 -28.49
CA ASP A 253 -40.07 17.58 -28.10
C ASP A 253 -41.53 17.23 -27.72
N GLY A 254 -41.97 17.75 -26.57
CA GLY A 254 -43.33 17.51 -26.05
C GLY A 254 -43.55 16.13 -25.42
N SER A 255 -42.49 15.37 -25.13
CA SER A 255 -42.58 14.16 -24.32
C SER A 255 -43.09 14.45 -22.89
N GLU A 256 -43.87 13.52 -22.34
CA GLU A 256 -44.34 13.62 -20.96
C GLU A 256 -43.18 13.48 -19.97
N PRO A 257 -43.16 14.26 -18.87
CA PRO A 257 -42.10 14.15 -17.88
C PRO A 257 -42.20 12.80 -17.14
N VAL A 258 -41.06 12.14 -17.02
CA VAL A 258 -40.92 10.88 -16.29
C VAL A 258 -40.04 11.07 -15.06
N ILE A 259 -40.35 10.32 -14.00
CA ILE A 259 -39.69 10.45 -12.71
C ILE A 259 -39.11 9.10 -12.28
N TRP A 260 -37.90 9.15 -11.73
CA TRP A 260 -37.29 8.05 -10.98
C TRP A 260 -37.13 8.41 -9.52
N PHE A 261 -37.37 7.42 -8.68
CA PHE A 261 -36.95 7.45 -7.29
C PHE A 261 -35.55 6.84 -7.17
N ILE A 262 -34.68 7.50 -6.39
CA ILE A 262 -33.31 7.05 -6.18
C ILE A 262 -32.96 7.10 -4.69
N ARG A 263 -32.41 6.00 -4.20
CA ARG A 263 -31.96 5.88 -2.81
C ARG A 263 -30.56 5.30 -2.74
N LEU A 264 -29.65 6.00 -2.06
CA LEU A 264 -28.29 5.53 -1.82
C LEU A 264 -28.01 5.43 -0.30
N ARG A 265 -27.83 4.21 0.24
CA ARG A 265 -27.46 3.99 1.66
C ARG A 265 -25.97 3.68 1.81
N ALA A 266 -25.24 4.54 2.50
CA ALA A 266 -23.80 4.40 2.73
C ALA A 266 -23.39 4.80 4.17
N ASP A 267 -22.18 4.45 4.58
CA ASP A 267 -21.67 4.88 5.90
C ASP A 267 -21.46 6.40 5.96
N ARG A 268 -21.11 7.01 4.81
CA ARG A 268 -21.09 8.45 4.61
C ARG A 268 -21.52 8.78 3.19
N VAL A 269 -22.55 9.61 3.07
CA VAL A 269 -23.11 10.02 1.78
C VAL A 269 -22.36 11.26 1.27
N GLY A 270 -21.98 11.22 -0.01
CA GLY A 270 -21.44 12.33 -0.78
C GLY A 270 -22.53 13.07 -1.55
N LYS A 271 -22.16 14.13 -2.27
CA LYS A 271 -23.08 14.80 -3.19
C LYS A 271 -23.30 13.93 -4.44
N PRO A 272 -24.53 13.82 -4.95
CA PRO A 272 -24.78 13.12 -6.20
C PRO A 272 -24.29 13.95 -7.40
N VAL A 273 -24.00 13.26 -8.49
CA VAL A 273 -23.63 13.84 -9.78
C VAL A 273 -24.52 13.20 -10.85
N VAL A 274 -25.16 14.02 -11.68
CA VAL A 274 -26.03 13.55 -12.75
C VAL A 274 -25.43 13.95 -14.09
N THR A 275 -25.50 13.05 -15.06
CA THR A 275 -25.22 13.33 -16.47
C THR A 275 -26.39 12.89 -17.34
N LEU A 276 -26.59 13.61 -18.44
CA LEU A 276 -27.59 13.34 -19.46
C LEU A 276 -26.87 13.10 -20.79
N ASN A 277 -26.99 11.90 -21.33
CA ASN A 277 -26.25 11.43 -22.51
C ASN A 277 -24.73 11.66 -22.38
N GLY A 278 -24.19 11.51 -21.17
CA GLY A 278 -22.77 11.74 -20.86
C GLY A 278 -22.34 13.20 -20.68
N ASN A 279 -23.26 14.17 -20.75
CA ASN A 279 -22.98 15.60 -20.54
C ASN A 279 -23.69 16.15 -19.29
N ASP A 280 -23.25 17.30 -18.78
CA ASP A 280 -23.89 18.05 -17.68
C ASP A 280 -24.74 19.23 -18.18
N GLU A 281 -24.92 19.36 -19.49
CA GLU A 281 -25.81 20.36 -20.10
C GLU A 281 -27.28 20.01 -19.82
N ASN A 282 -28.09 21.02 -19.46
CA ASN A 282 -29.49 20.88 -19.07
C ASN A 282 -29.70 19.94 -17.87
N VAL A 283 -28.70 19.83 -17.00
CA VAL A 283 -28.78 19.10 -15.74
C VAL A 283 -28.86 20.07 -14.57
N VAL A 284 -29.88 19.91 -13.73
CA VAL A 284 -30.08 20.70 -12.51
C VAL A 284 -30.05 19.75 -11.31
N VAL A 285 -29.17 20.02 -10.33
CA VAL A 285 -29.05 19.21 -9.11
C VAL A 285 -29.23 20.11 -7.91
N GLU A 286 -30.29 19.85 -7.15
CA GLU A 286 -30.73 20.66 -6.02
C GLU A 286 -30.74 19.83 -4.73
N ASP A 287 -30.11 20.40 -3.71
CA ASP A 287 -30.07 19.85 -2.34
C ASP A 287 -31.17 20.53 -1.53
N LEU A 288 -32.00 19.75 -0.84
CA LEU A 288 -33.13 20.28 -0.08
C LEU A 288 -32.65 21.14 1.11
N GLU A 289 -33.29 22.28 1.36
CA GLU A 289 -32.87 23.24 2.39
C GLU A 289 -32.87 22.64 3.82
N ASP A 290 -31.96 23.15 4.66
CA ASP A 290 -31.75 22.70 6.05
C ASP A 290 -33.06 22.72 6.87
N GLY A 291 -33.62 21.53 7.15
CA GLY A 291 -34.78 21.33 8.03
C GLY A 291 -36.04 20.76 7.36
N GLN A 292 -36.05 20.61 6.04
CA GLN A 292 -37.04 19.83 5.31
C GLN A 292 -36.50 18.42 5.03
N THR A 293 -37.38 17.44 4.85
CA THR A 293 -36.98 16.06 4.53
C THR A 293 -37.86 15.51 3.42
N LEU A 294 -37.25 14.92 2.40
CA LEU A 294 -38.01 14.22 1.36
C LEU A 294 -38.66 12.96 1.91
N THR A 295 -39.88 12.69 1.48
CA THR A 295 -40.54 11.42 1.81
C THR A 295 -39.79 10.25 1.14
N ASP A 296 -39.28 9.29 1.94
CA ASP A 296 -38.65 8.06 1.44
C ASP A 296 -39.71 7.10 0.90
N TYR A 297 -39.76 6.97 -0.42
CA TYR A 297 -40.65 6.07 -1.17
C TYR A 297 -40.53 4.59 -0.74
N ILE A 298 -39.38 4.16 -0.22
CA ILE A 298 -39.09 2.74 0.08
C ILE A 298 -39.44 2.32 1.51
N ASP A 299 -39.85 3.22 2.41
CA ASP A 299 -40.09 2.86 3.83
C ASP A 299 -41.16 1.76 4.00
N PHE A 300 -42.01 1.54 2.98
CA PHE A 300 -43.00 0.47 2.97
C PHE A 300 -42.42 -0.94 2.67
N TYR A 301 -41.43 -1.07 1.77
CA TYR A 301 -40.89 -2.38 1.37
C TYR A 301 -39.93 -2.98 2.40
N LEU A 302 -39.24 -2.15 3.19
CA LEU A 302 -38.25 -2.63 4.17
C LEU A 302 -38.86 -3.08 5.52
N ARG A 303 -40.13 -2.78 5.82
CA ARG A 303 -40.81 -3.29 7.04
C ARG A 303 -41.43 -4.68 6.86
N ALA A 304 -41.45 -5.21 5.64
CA ALA A 304 -42.10 -6.48 5.33
C ALA A 304 -41.16 -7.71 5.34
N GLU A 305 -39.85 -7.55 5.57
CA GLU A 305 -38.87 -8.67 5.66
C GLU A 305 -37.99 -8.67 6.91
#